data_AF-A0A1J5EES4-F1
#
_entry.id   AF-A0A1J5EES4-F1
#
_cell.length_a   1.000
_cell.length_b   1.000
_cell.length_c   1.000
_cell.angle_alpha   90.00
_cell.angle_beta   90.00
_cell.angle_gamma   90.00
#
_symmetry.space_group_name_H-M   'P 1'
#
loop_
_entity.id
_entity.type
_entity.pdbx_description
1 polymer ?
#
loop_
_entity_poly.entity_id
_entity_poly.type
_entity_poly.pdbx_seq_one_letter_code
_entity_poly.pdbx_strand_id
1 'polypeptide(L)'
;MPGLVWLVATVMALALGACDDGGEKTTDTSVSDVTTSDTEADTSTTPDTPEDATTTETTEDILVDTTPDVVPDVLEETTAEVTDVVEDFPVVANNCSEASLTECVTNYDCQDSERCQDVGSAGLEVPCCVTAARGTTVPGQPCTSSIDCTAGICLSRNGGPELCSEVCADVSDCPAEAPVCSTIPFMGDFCTQ
;
A
#
# COMPACT_ATOMS: atom_id res chain seq x y z
N MET A 1 -23.12 -15.97 40.58
CA MET A 1 -22.42 -14.97 41.41
C MET A 1 -21.93 -13.89 40.46
N PRO A 2 -22.34 -12.62 40.58
CA PRO A 2 -21.88 -11.56 39.70
C PRO A 2 -20.46 -11.13 40.08
N GLY A 3 -19.54 -11.09 39.11
CA GLY A 3 -18.21 -10.50 39.28
C GLY A 3 -18.23 -9.00 38.97
N LEU A 4 -17.56 -8.18 39.79
CA LEU A 4 -17.37 -6.76 39.48
C LEU A 4 -16.38 -6.60 38.32
N VAL A 5 -16.82 -5.99 37.24
CA VAL A 5 -15.92 -5.40 36.23
C VAL A 5 -15.57 -3.99 36.70
N TRP A 6 -14.29 -3.74 37.00
CA TRP A 6 -13.80 -2.40 37.33
C TRP A 6 -13.55 -1.60 36.05
N LEU A 7 -14.36 -0.57 35.84
CA LEU A 7 -14.26 0.32 34.69
C LEU A 7 -13.31 1.49 35.03
N VAL A 8 -12.04 1.36 34.64
CA VAL A 8 -11.01 2.38 34.85
C VAL A 8 -11.03 3.39 33.70
N ALA A 9 -11.81 4.46 33.85
CA ALA A 9 -11.88 5.55 32.89
C ALA A 9 -10.71 6.54 33.10
N THR A 10 -9.58 6.31 32.43
CA THR A 10 -8.44 7.23 32.43
C THR A 10 -8.68 8.39 31.45
N VAL A 11 -9.13 9.53 31.96
CA VAL A 11 -9.24 10.76 31.16
C VAL A 11 -7.86 11.41 31.01
N MET A 12 -7.24 11.31 29.84
CA MET A 12 -6.13 12.18 29.46
C MET A 12 -6.67 13.48 28.86
N ALA A 13 -6.49 14.59 29.59
CA ALA A 13 -6.71 15.92 29.05
C ALA A 13 -5.41 16.43 28.39
N LEU A 14 -5.36 16.45 27.06
CA LEU A 14 -4.30 17.12 26.31
C LEU A 14 -4.61 18.61 26.22
N ALA A 15 -3.64 19.44 26.64
CA ALA A 15 -3.79 20.89 26.63
C ALA A 15 -3.41 21.46 25.26
N LEU A 16 -4.29 22.30 24.70
CA LEU A 16 -3.99 23.09 23.50
C LEU A 16 -2.99 24.20 23.85
N GLY A 17 -1.74 24.03 23.43
CA GLY A 17 -0.75 25.09 23.44
C GLY A 17 -0.94 26.00 22.22
N ALA A 18 -1.33 27.25 22.44
CA ALA A 18 -1.37 28.25 21.38
C ALA A 18 0.03 28.82 21.14
N CYS A 19 0.53 28.73 19.90
CA CYS A 19 1.72 29.45 19.45
C CYS A 19 1.30 30.76 18.80
N ASP A 20 1.42 31.84 19.56
CA ASP A 20 1.36 33.23 19.09
C ASP A 20 2.78 33.69 18.76
N ASP A 21 3.04 34.11 17.52
CA ASP A 21 4.18 34.97 17.17
C ASP A 21 3.83 35.76 15.89
N GLY A 22 4.06 37.08 15.90
CA GLY A 22 3.51 38.01 14.92
C GLY A 22 4.51 38.48 13.87
N GLY A 23 4.18 38.25 12.59
CA GLY A 23 5.03 38.63 11.44
C GLY A 23 4.38 39.61 10.48
N GLU A 24 4.23 40.89 10.86
CA GLU A 24 3.80 41.93 9.92
C GLU A 24 4.80 42.09 8.76
N LYS A 25 4.35 41.89 7.52
CA LYS A 25 4.92 42.61 6.38
C LYS A 25 3.89 42.86 5.29
N THR A 26 3.49 44.13 5.17
CA THR A 26 2.66 44.62 4.08
C THR A 26 3.41 44.59 2.75
N THR A 27 2.72 44.20 1.68
CA THR A 27 3.08 44.53 0.30
C THR A 27 1.78 44.54 -0.51
N ASP A 28 1.28 45.73 -0.84
CA ASP A 28 0.23 45.91 -1.85
C ASP A 28 0.63 45.28 -3.19
N THR A 29 -0.35 44.82 -3.97
CA THR A 29 -0.61 45.35 -5.33
C THR A 29 -1.78 44.62 -6.03
N SER A 30 -2.66 45.42 -6.64
CA SER A 30 -3.65 45.04 -7.67
C SER A 30 -4.68 43.95 -7.37
N VAL A 31 -5.86 44.40 -6.95
CA VAL A 31 -7.14 43.80 -7.35
C VAL A 31 -7.22 43.72 -8.88
N SER A 32 -7.89 42.69 -9.41
CA SER A 32 -8.49 42.72 -10.75
C SER A 32 -9.78 41.90 -10.74
N ASP A 33 -10.91 42.60 -10.88
CA ASP A 33 -12.25 42.02 -10.83
C ASP A 33 -12.46 40.99 -11.95
N VAL A 34 -12.93 39.80 -11.59
CA VAL A 34 -13.66 38.91 -12.49
C VAL A 34 -14.99 38.57 -11.83
N THR A 35 -16.08 38.78 -12.58
CA THR A 35 -17.45 38.79 -12.09
C THR A 35 -17.99 37.41 -11.77
N THR A 36 -18.80 37.32 -10.71
CA THR A 36 -19.75 36.23 -10.52
C THR A 36 -20.69 36.06 -11.72
N SER A 37 -21.14 34.83 -11.95
CA SER A 37 -22.28 34.52 -12.81
C SER A 37 -22.88 33.20 -12.35
N ASP A 38 -23.99 33.30 -11.60
CA ASP A 38 -24.78 32.14 -11.19
C ASP A 38 -25.40 31.46 -12.42
N THR A 39 -25.49 30.12 -12.40
CA THR A 39 -26.36 29.37 -13.31
C THR A 39 -26.79 28.08 -12.62
N GLU A 40 -27.97 28.11 -12.00
CA GLU A 40 -28.70 26.88 -11.65
C GLU A 40 -29.30 26.27 -12.91
N ALA A 41 -29.18 24.94 -13.07
CA ALA A 41 -29.99 24.17 -14.01
C ALA A 41 -30.11 22.72 -13.55
N ASP A 42 -31.29 22.35 -13.04
CA ASP A 42 -31.71 20.97 -12.84
C ASP A 42 -31.60 20.16 -14.15
N THR A 43 -31.13 18.90 -14.08
CA THR A 43 -31.68 17.85 -14.95
C THR A 43 -31.58 16.47 -14.29
N SER A 44 -32.71 15.96 -13.81
CA SER A 44 -32.86 14.58 -13.34
C SER A 44 -32.92 13.58 -14.51
N THR A 45 -32.25 12.43 -14.41
CA THR A 45 -32.60 11.24 -15.23
C THR A 45 -32.23 9.91 -14.54
N THR A 46 -33.20 9.01 -14.44
CA THR A 46 -33.18 7.53 -14.23
C THR A 46 -34.33 6.95 -15.09
N PRO A 47 -34.49 5.63 -15.36
CA PRO A 47 -33.85 4.41 -14.84
C PRO A 47 -32.71 3.91 -15.79
N ASP A 48 -32.21 2.68 -15.90
CA ASP A 48 -32.56 1.30 -15.45
C ASP A 48 -31.35 0.59 -14.75
N THR A 49 -31.36 -0.61 -14.13
CA THR A 49 -32.03 -1.94 -14.34
C THR A 49 -31.44 -2.78 -15.51
N PRO A 50 -31.39 -4.13 -15.45
CA PRO A 50 -30.09 -4.83 -15.28
C PRO A 50 -29.81 -5.98 -16.27
N GLU A 51 -28.55 -6.41 -16.38
CA GLU A 51 -28.20 -7.68 -17.06
C GLU A 51 -27.38 -8.64 -16.17
N ASP A 52 -27.87 -9.88 -16.13
CA ASP A 52 -27.27 -11.05 -15.47
C ASP A 52 -26.24 -11.67 -16.41
N ALA A 53 -25.00 -11.85 -15.92
CA ALA A 53 -23.89 -12.46 -16.65
C ALA A 53 -23.38 -13.75 -15.96
N THR A 54 -24.31 -14.63 -15.58
CA THR A 54 -24.03 -16.02 -15.18
C THR A 54 -22.96 -16.66 -16.09
N THR A 55 -21.76 -16.88 -15.54
CA THR A 55 -20.62 -17.46 -16.26
C THR A 55 -20.24 -18.79 -15.62
N THR A 56 -20.06 -19.82 -16.45
CA THR A 56 -19.94 -21.22 -16.02
C THR A 56 -18.53 -21.75 -16.22
N GLU A 57 -17.81 -22.01 -15.12
CA GLU A 57 -16.68 -22.94 -15.10
C GLU A 57 -17.16 -24.21 -14.38
N THR A 58 -17.50 -25.30 -15.07
CA THR A 58 -16.66 -26.13 -15.95
C THR A 58 -15.58 -26.86 -15.17
N THR A 59 -16.01 -27.79 -14.31
CA THR A 59 -15.16 -28.86 -13.78
C THR A 59 -14.81 -29.84 -14.90
N GLU A 60 -13.54 -29.91 -15.29
CA GLU A 60 -13.02 -31.05 -16.04
C GLU A 60 -11.90 -31.74 -15.23
N ASP A 61 -12.12 -33.01 -14.91
CA ASP A 61 -11.10 -33.90 -14.35
C ASP A 61 -9.94 -34.08 -15.35
N ILE A 62 -8.75 -33.57 -15.02
CA ILE A 62 -7.53 -33.99 -15.70
C ILE A 62 -7.00 -35.23 -14.98
N LEU A 63 -7.13 -36.37 -15.67
CA LEU A 63 -6.74 -37.67 -15.19
C LEU A 63 -5.22 -37.81 -15.01
N VAL A 64 -4.86 -38.62 -14.03
CA VAL A 64 -3.52 -39.11 -13.74
C VAL A 64 -2.85 -39.69 -15.00
N ASP A 65 -1.60 -39.28 -15.25
CA ASP A 65 -0.61 -40.15 -15.91
C ASP A 65 0.52 -40.51 -14.93
N THR A 66 0.86 -41.79 -14.88
CA THR A 66 1.92 -42.35 -14.04
C THR A 66 2.82 -43.20 -14.90
N THR A 67 3.91 -42.63 -15.38
CA THR A 67 4.97 -43.33 -16.11
C THR A 67 6.26 -43.35 -15.27
N PRO A 68 6.55 -44.47 -14.57
CA PRO A 68 7.89 -44.74 -14.07
C PRO A 68 8.70 -45.45 -15.16
N ASP A 69 9.89 -44.95 -15.50
CA ASP A 69 10.99 -45.85 -15.86
C ASP A 69 12.38 -45.23 -15.62
N VAL A 70 13.37 -46.11 -15.57
CA VAL A 70 14.74 -45.90 -15.12
C VAL A 70 15.62 -45.38 -16.27
N VAL A 71 16.50 -44.44 -15.95
CA VAL A 71 17.66 -44.10 -16.80
C VAL A 71 18.93 -44.49 -16.03
N PRO A 72 19.88 -45.23 -16.63
CA PRO A 72 20.99 -45.84 -15.90
C PRO A 72 22.08 -44.85 -15.48
N ASP A 73 22.80 -45.26 -14.44
CA ASP A 73 23.97 -44.59 -13.85
C ASP A 73 25.10 -44.38 -14.87
N VAL A 74 25.53 -43.13 -15.03
CA VAL A 74 26.66 -42.73 -15.88
C VAL A 74 27.56 -41.79 -15.08
N LEU A 75 28.57 -42.37 -14.42
CA LEU A 75 29.70 -41.62 -13.87
C LEU A 75 30.62 -41.15 -15.00
N GLU A 76 30.33 -39.97 -15.57
CA GLU A 76 31.37 -39.16 -16.19
C GLU A 76 31.99 -38.23 -15.14
N GLU A 77 33.29 -38.40 -14.89
CA GLU A 77 34.09 -37.60 -13.96
C GLU A 77 34.38 -36.22 -14.57
N THR A 78 33.34 -35.39 -14.69
CA THR A 78 33.48 -34.00 -15.13
C THR A 78 34.21 -33.20 -14.06
N THR A 79 35.48 -32.94 -14.32
CA THR A 79 36.28 -31.96 -13.56
C THR A 79 35.75 -30.56 -13.87
N ALA A 80 34.62 -30.20 -13.25
CA ALA A 80 34.07 -28.87 -13.32
C ALA A 80 35.10 -27.88 -12.75
N GLU A 81 35.46 -26.86 -13.54
CA GLU A 81 36.08 -25.67 -12.95
C GLU A 81 35.10 -25.12 -11.91
N VAL A 82 35.60 -24.83 -10.71
CA VAL A 82 34.82 -24.12 -9.69
C VAL A 82 34.75 -22.66 -10.15
N THR A 83 33.87 -22.40 -11.11
CA THR A 83 33.25 -21.07 -11.22
C THR A 83 32.65 -20.77 -9.87
N ASP A 84 33.18 -19.74 -9.22
CA ASP A 84 32.74 -19.26 -7.92
C ASP A 84 31.28 -18.81 -8.05
N VAL A 85 30.36 -19.75 -7.84
CA VAL A 85 28.95 -19.46 -7.61
C VAL A 85 28.93 -18.84 -6.22
N VAL A 86 29.20 -17.53 -6.21
CA VAL A 86 28.83 -16.66 -5.10
C VAL A 86 27.32 -16.83 -4.98
N GLU A 87 26.90 -17.73 -4.08
CA GLU A 87 25.50 -17.86 -3.71
C GLU A 87 25.07 -16.47 -3.26
N ASP A 88 24.07 -15.92 -3.95
CA ASP A 88 23.60 -14.55 -3.77
C ASP A 88 22.79 -14.48 -2.47
N PHE A 89 23.50 -14.65 -1.34
CA PHE A 89 22.98 -14.46 -0.01
C PHE A 89 22.42 -13.04 0.04
N PRO A 90 21.10 -12.86 0.26
CA PRO A 90 20.45 -11.58 0.09
C PRO A 90 21.18 -10.55 0.94
N VAL A 91 21.73 -9.53 0.28
CA VAL A 91 22.58 -8.54 0.94
C VAL A 91 21.73 -7.80 1.96
N VAL A 92 21.94 -8.12 3.23
CA VAL A 92 21.33 -7.43 4.37
C VAL A 92 21.93 -6.02 4.42
N ALA A 93 21.28 -5.13 3.69
CA ALA A 93 21.62 -3.72 3.63
C ALA A 93 21.03 -3.01 4.85
N ASN A 94 21.83 -2.18 5.51
CA ASN A 94 21.41 -1.40 6.68
C ASN A 94 20.70 -0.08 6.25
N ASN A 95 20.68 0.20 4.95
CA ASN A 95 20.12 1.36 4.27
C ASN A 95 20.12 1.08 2.75
N CYS A 96 19.28 1.76 1.97
CA CYS A 96 19.20 1.51 0.52
C CYS A 96 20.49 1.84 -0.24
N SER A 97 21.29 2.79 0.26
CA SER A 97 22.56 3.19 -0.37
C SER A 97 23.61 2.06 -0.39
N GLU A 98 23.64 1.18 0.62
CA GLU A 98 24.50 -0.03 0.63
C GLU A 98 24.14 -1.01 -0.49
N ALA A 99 22.85 -1.11 -0.84
CA ALA A 99 22.36 -1.92 -1.96
C ALA A 99 22.38 -1.17 -3.32
N SER A 100 22.82 0.10 -3.35
CA SER A 100 22.68 1.00 -4.52
C SER A 100 21.23 1.22 -4.97
N LEU A 101 20.27 1.13 -4.05
CA LEU A 101 18.85 1.38 -4.26
C LEU A 101 18.44 2.77 -3.73
N THR A 102 17.27 3.25 -4.15
CA THR A 102 16.65 4.50 -3.66
C THR A 102 15.77 4.22 -2.43
N GLU A 103 15.79 5.11 -1.43
CA GLU A 103 14.88 5.06 -0.26
C GLU A 103 13.45 5.46 -0.66
N CYS A 104 12.44 4.83 -0.06
CA CYS A 104 11.02 5.09 -0.36
C CYS A 104 10.13 4.94 0.88
N VAL A 105 8.87 5.41 0.76
CA VAL A 105 7.81 5.17 1.76
C VAL A 105 6.63 4.42 1.11
N THR A 106 6.40 4.68 -0.17
CA THR A 106 5.26 4.22 -0.97
C THR A 106 5.73 3.76 -2.35
N ASN A 107 4.88 3.06 -3.09
CA ASN A 107 5.17 2.73 -4.49
C ASN A 107 5.31 3.98 -5.40
N TYR A 108 4.80 5.15 -4.99
CA TYR A 108 4.86 6.39 -5.76
C TYR A 108 6.22 7.11 -5.69
N ASP A 109 7.06 6.77 -4.71
CA ASP A 109 8.44 7.28 -4.62
C ASP A 109 9.39 6.60 -5.64
N CYS A 110 8.93 5.49 -6.24
CA CYS A 110 9.70 4.65 -7.17
C CYS A 110 9.24 4.83 -8.63
N GLN A 111 10.05 4.36 -9.59
CA GLN A 111 9.65 4.36 -11.01
C GLN A 111 8.51 3.37 -11.28
N ASP A 112 7.77 3.51 -12.39
CA ASP A 112 6.62 2.63 -12.71
C ASP A 112 6.98 1.14 -12.88
N SER A 113 8.26 0.85 -13.17
CA SER A 113 8.82 -0.51 -13.23
C SER A 113 9.36 -1.02 -11.89
N GLU A 114 9.11 -0.30 -10.80
CA GLU A 114 9.63 -0.53 -9.46
C GLU A 114 8.51 -0.45 -8.41
N ARG A 115 8.75 -1.09 -7.26
CA ARG A 115 7.91 -0.96 -6.07
C ARG A 115 8.76 -0.63 -4.85
N CYS A 116 8.14 -0.03 -3.85
CA CYS A 116 8.74 0.10 -2.54
C CYS A 116 8.63 -1.25 -1.80
N GLN A 117 9.74 -1.73 -1.26
CA GLN A 117 9.78 -2.99 -0.50
C GLN A 117 10.83 -2.91 0.59
N ASP A 118 10.53 -3.49 1.75
CA ASP A 118 11.57 -3.78 2.75
C ASP A 118 12.61 -4.75 2.17
N VAL A 119 13.89 -4.37 2.26
CA VAL A 119 15.06 -5.20 1.94
C VAL A 119 15.93 -5.47 3.18
N GLY A 120 15.52 -4.98 4.35
CA GLY A 120 16.25 -5.14 5.60
C GLY A 120 16.15 -6.56 6.18
N SER A 121 17.00 -6.85 7.15
CA SER A 121 16.88 -8.07 7.95
C SER A 121 15.88 -7.90 9.09
N ALA A 122 15.09 -8.94 9.36
CA ALA A 122 14.10 -9.04 10.44
C ALA A 122 14.48 -8.25 11.72
N GLY A 123 13.83 -7.11 11.92
CA GLY A 123 14.07 -6.17 13.03
C GLY A 123 14.60 -4.80 12.62
N LEU A 124 14.97 -4.61 11.35
CA LEU A 124 15.25 -3.31 10.73
C LEU A 124 14.46 -3.22 9.43
N GLU A 125 13.41 -2.40 9.41
CA GLU A 125 12.66 -2.08 8.18
C GLU A 125 13.48 -1.08 7.36
N VAL A 126 13.87 -1.47 6.14
CA VAL A 126 14.66 -0.68 5.20
C VAL A 126 13.92 -0.62 3.86
N PRO A 127 12.92 0.28 3.72
CA PRO A 127 12.09 0.38 2.52
C PRO A 127 12.86 1.00 1.35
N CYS A 128 13.09 0.21 0.30
CA CYS A 128 13.81 0.61 -0.91
C CYS A 128 13.01 0.36 -2.18
N CYS A 129 13.24 1.18 -3.20
CA CYS A 129 12.77 0.92 -4.55
C CYS A 129 13.49 -0.29 -5.14
N VAL A 130 12.76 -1.37 -5.41
CA VAL A 130 13.26 -2.58 -6.05
C VAL A 130 12.62 -2.77 -7.42
N THR A 131 13.37 -3.31 -8.37
CA THR A 131 12.90 -3.60 -9.74
C THR A 131 11.97 -4.83 -9.76
N ALA A 132 10.75 -4.63 -9.30
CA ALA A 132 9.68 -5.62 -9.30
C ALA A 132 8.33 -4.93 -9.54
N ALA A 133 7.35 -5.68 -10.05
CA ALA A 133 6.00 -5.18 -10.26
C ALA A 133 5.34 -4.74 -8.93
N ARG A 134 4.64 -3.62 -8.98
CA ARG A 134 3.75 -3.12 -7.90
C ARG A 134 2.57 -4.08 -7.67
N GLY A 135 1.92 -3.93 -6.54
CA GLY A 135 0.64 -4.58 -6.26
C GLY A 135 -0.44 -4.14 -7.24
N THR A 136 -1.48 -4.96 -7.38
CA THR A 136 -2.64 -4.70 -8.24
C THR A 136 -3.94 -4.54 -7.46
N THR A 137 -3.92 -4.76 -6.15
CA THR A 137 -5.09 -4.59 -5.27
C THR A 137 -5.33 -3.09 -5.05
N VAL A 138 -6.52 -2.64 -5.44
CA VAL A 138 -6.95 -1.25 -5.35
C VAL A 138 -7.32 -0.85 -3.91
N PRO A 139 -7.30 0.45 -3.58
CA PRO A 139 -7.68 0.95 -2.26
C PRO A 139 -9.04 0.44 -1.77
N GLY A 140 -9.17 0.22 -0.47
CA GLY A 140 -10.36 -0.32 0.17
C GLY A 140 -10.55 -1.84 0.05
N GLN A 141 -9.81 -2.53 -0.83
CA GLN A 141 -9.88 -3.99 -0.96
C GLN A 141 -8.95 -4.72 0.03
N PRO A 142 -9.26 -5.98 0.41
CA PRO A 142 -8.44 -6.74 1.35
C PRO A 142 -7.04 -7.08 0.83
N CYS A 143 -6.06 -7.06 1.73
CA CYS A 143 -4.66 -7.42 1.48
C CYS A 143 -4.12 -8.36 2.55
N THR A 144 -2.96 -8.93 2.27
CA THR A 144 -2.14 -9.79 3.16
C THR A 144 -0.72 -9.27 3.34
N SER A 145 -0.29 -8.34 2.48
CA SER A 145 0.98 -7.63 2.56
C SER A 145 0.87 -6.24 1.90
N SER A 146 1.79 -5.35 2.24
CA SER A 146 2.02 -4.07 1.53
C SER A 146 2.22 -4.26 0.02
N ILE A 147 2.89 -5.35 -0.37
CA ILE A 147 3.25 -5.68 -1.75
C ILE A 147 2.00 -5.97 -2.61
N ASP A 148 0.88 -6.37 -2.00
CA ASP A 148 -0.36 -6.67 -2.72
C ASP A 148 -1.02 -5.39 -3.29
N CYS A 149 -0.75 -4.24 -2.68
CA CYS A 149 -1.45 -2.98 -2.90
C CYS A 149 -0.79 -2.07 -3.94
N THR A 150 -1.59 -1.36 -4.75
CA THR A 150 -1.10 -0.41 -5.76
C THR A 150 -0.18 0.66 -5.16
N ALA A 151 -0.59 1.27 -4.04
CA ALA A 151 0.19 2.28 -3.30
C ALA A 151 1.36 1.70 -2.48
N GLY A 152 1.41 0.39 -2.26
CA GLY A 152 2.40 -0.27 -1.39
C GLY A 152 2.05 -0.28 0.10
N ILE A 153 0.79 0.00 0.47
CA ILE A 153 0.36 0.12 1.88
C ILE A 153 -0.86 -0.75 2.15
N CYS A 154 -0.72 -1.66 3.13
CA CYS A 154 -1.77 -2.52 3.66
C CYS A 154 -1.97 -2.16 5.15
N LEU A 155 -3.15 -1.69 5.54
CA LEU A 155 -3.43 -1.19 6.89
C LEU A 155 -4.31 -2.15 7.70
N SER A 156 -3.81 -2.56 8.87
CA SER A 156 -4.53 -3.41 9.81
C SER A 156 -5.77 -2.72 10.40
N ARG A 157 -6.93 -3.36 10.33
CA ARG A 157 -8.16 -2.89 11.00
C ARG A 157 -8.27 -3.43 12.42
N ASN A 158 -8.86 -2.64 13.34
CA ASN A 158 -9.20 -3.08 14.70
C ASN A 158 -10.16 -4.29 14.70
N GLY A 159 -9.61 -5.50 14.66
CA GLY A 159 -10.37 -6.76 14.59
C GLY A 159 -11.01 -7.06 13.23
N GLY A 160 -10.55 -6.43 12.15
CA GLY A 160 -11.02 -6.67 10.78
C GLY A 160 -9.91 -7.19 9.85
N PRO A 161 -10.22 -7.49 8.58
CA PRO A 161 -9.19 -7.75 7.57
C PRO A 161 -8.33 -6.50 7.34
N GLU A 162 -7.10 -6.68 6.88
CA GLU A 162 -6.24 -5.58 6.48
C GLU A 162 -6.69 -5.09 5.09
N LEU A 163 -6.70 -3.78 4.84
CA LEU A 163 -7.15 -3.19 3.58
C LEU A 163 -6.03 -2.37 2.93
N CYS A 164 -5.98 -2.36 1.59
CA CYS A 164 -5.12 -1.45 0.86
C CYS A 164 -5.53 0.00 1.09
N SER A 165 -4.55 0.85 1.38
CA SER A 165 -4.75 2.30 1.51
C SER A 165 -4.26 3.04 0.27
N GLU A 166 -4.51 4.34 0.22
CA GLU A 166 -4.13 5.25 -0.85
C GLU A 166 -3.63 6.57 -0.25
N VAL A 167 -2.76 7.28 -0.98
CA VAL A 167 -2.39 8.66 -0.64
C VAL A 167 -3.59 9.58 -0.88
N CYS A 168 -3.85 10.54 0.02
CA CYS A 168 -4.92 11.52 -0.13
C CYS A 168 -4.44 12.94 0.18
N ALA A 169 -5.07 13.92 -0.47
CA ALA A 169 -4.99 15.33 -0.07
C ALA A 169 -6.22 15.73 0.77
N ASP A 170 -7.39 15.15 0.48
CA ASP A 170 -8.58 15.26 1.33
C ASP A 170 -9.49 14.02 1.27
N VAL A 171 -10.60 14.05 2.01
CA VAL A 171 -11.56 12.94 2.13
C VAL A 171 -12.28 12.56 0.83
N SER A 172 -12.22 13.38 -0.22
CA SER A 172 -12.83 13.10 -1.53
C SER A 172 -11.94 12.26 -2.46
N ASP A 173 -10.64 12.15 -2.16
CA ASP A 173 -9.73 11.19 -2.83
C ASP A 173 -10.01 9.73 -2.38
N CYS A 174 -10.66 9.57 -1.22
CA CYS A 174 -10.73 8.30 -0.52
C CYS A 174 -11.93 7.41 -0.88
N PRO A 175 -11.75 6.06 -0.92
CA PRO A 175 -12.83 5.12 -1.21
C PRO A 175 -13.82 5.00 -0.04
N ALA A 176 -15.05 4.55 -0.31
CA ALA A 176 -16.10 4.43 0.70
C ALA A 176 -15.76 3.44 1.84
N GLU A 177 -14.88 2.48 1.56
CA GLU A 177 -14.33 1.48 2.48
C GLU A 177 -13.26 2.05 3.44
N ALA A 178 -12.68 3.21 3.10
CA ALA A 178 -11.70 3.94 3.89
C ALA A 178 -11.86 5.48 3.74
N PRO A 179 -12.97 6.06 4.21
CA PRO A 179 -13.41 7.41 3.83
C PRO A 179 -12.78 8.56 4.65
N VAL A 180 -11.70 8.32 5.41
CA VAL A 180 -11.07 9.33 6.27
C VAL A 180 -9.62 9.56 5.83
N CYS A 181 -9.31 10.74 5.31
CA CYS A 181 -7.92 11.12 5.06
C CYS A 181 -7.22 11.48 6.39
N SER A 182 -6.17 10.75 6.75
CA SER A 182 -5.49 10.84 8.04
C SER A 182 -3.97 10.94 7.89
N THR A 183 -3.35 11.91 8.57
CA THR A 183 -1.89 12.03 8.65
C THR A 183 -1.27 10.92 9.49
N ILE A 184 -0.50 10.04 8.86
CA ILE A 184 0.38 9.07 9.53
C ILE A 184 1.75 9.73 9.70
N PRO A 185 2.26 9.91 10.94
CA PRO A 185 3.56 10.52 11.18
C PRO A 185 4.68 9.85 10.39
N PHE A 186 5.56 10.67 9.80
CA PHE A 186 6.68 10.26 8.92
C PHE A 186 6.30 9.63 7.57
N MET A 187 5.05 9.22 7.35
CA MET A 187 4.62 8.62 6.08
C MET A 187 3.85 9.59 5.16
N GLY A 188 3.02 10.49 5.73
CA GLY A 188 2.14 11.37 4.95
C GLY A 188 0.65 11.14 5.23
N ASP A 189 -0.22 11.62 4.34
CA ASP A 189 -1.67 11.56 4.49
C ASP A 189 -2.29 10.41 3.68
N PHE A 190 -3.08 9.55 4.35
CA PHE A 190 -3.60 8.31 3.76
C PHE A 190 -5.07 8.02 4.12
N CYS A 191 -5.74 7.26 3.25
CA CYS A 191 -7.12 6.84 3.45
C CYS A 191 -7.25 5.74 4.52
N THR A 192 -7.86 6.10 5.65
CA THR A 192 -8.20 5.28 6.82
C THR A 192 -9.73 5.26 7.05
N GLN A 193 -10.17 4.72 8.19
CA GLN A 193 -11.56 4.77 8.66
C GLN A 193 -11.67 5.50 10.00
#